data_AF-A0A853IWN2-F1
#
_entry.id   AF-A0A853IWN2-F1
#
_cell.length_a   1.000
_cell.length_b   1.000
_cell.length_c   1.000
_cell.angle_alpha   90.00
_cell.angle_beta   90.00
_cell.angle_gamma   90.00
#
_symmetry.space_group_name_H-M   'P 1'
#
loop_
_entity.id
_entity.type
_entity.pdbx_description
1 polymer ?
#
loop_
_entity_poly.entity_id
_entity_poly.type
_entity_poly.pdbx_seq_one_letter_code
_entity_poly.pdbx_strand_id
1 'polypeptide(L)'
;MIHPSLRPLSVLVSAILIAAAPVRAEDIDLYNGVSPDNPSNVVILLDNSAAASASATFNCPYKVNDPKANFGYMQCGLLITLDAIDKSDMLKGAFNMGMMYFPQQDGGIFKAPNPATETLDHLINMDTAGIGTMRGVFNALSLTTDKTNSNQLAHAMQETYAFYNGKTDLSGTHYPGLSATQLCARNFVIYITFATVNQKPQDPGTRAGYALQSTLGLATLPPQLELPAWKNATGKYKDDYSDEWARYLNHPVSPDRQVNTFTIVISDGKNPDYEQLMVSMARQGGGEAIVIDQSKADVSALSDALLRAL
;
A
#
# COMPACT_ATOMS: atom_id res chain seq x y z
N MET A 1 -24.56 15.02 86.75
CA MET A 1 -24.44 14.33 85.44
C MET A 1 -23.12 14.78 84.83
N ILE A 2 -22.02 14.14 85.23
CA ILE A 2 -21.25 13.11 84.50
C ILE A 2 -20.75 13.58 83.12
N HIS A 3 -19.44 13.46 82.98
CA HIS A 3 -18.52 13.95 81.96
C HIS A 3 -18.40 12.93 80.76
N PRO A 4 -17.49 13.09 79.78
CA PRO A 4 -17.73 13.11 78.34
C PRO A 4 -17.24 11.86 77.56
N SER A 5 -17.38 11.82 76.22
CA SER A 5 -16.47 11.03 75.36
C SER A 5 -16.41 11.52 73.90
N LEU A 6 -15.17 11.68 73.43
CA LEU A 6 -14.73 11.96 72.06
C LEU A 6 -15.07 10.83 71.07
N ARG A 7 -15.24 11.12 69.76
CA ARG A 7 -14.21 10.90 68.70
C ARG A 7 -14.73 11.17 67.26
N PRO A 8 -13.81 11.46 66.30
CA PRO A 8 -14.08 11.96 64.94
C PRO A 8 -13.92 10.87 63.86
N LEU A 9 -14.45 11.10 62.64
CA LEU A 9 -14.16 10.38 61.37
C LEU A 9 -15.03 11.05 60.28
N SER A 10 -14.67 11.34 59.03
CA SER A 10 -13.53 11.04 58.16
C SER A 10 -13.46 12.11 57.07
N VAL A 11 -12.24 12.50 56.72
CA VAL A 11 -11.86 13.22 55.49
C VAL A 11 -11.99 12.25 54.30
N LEU A 12 -12.63 12.67 53.20
CA LEU A 12 -12.53 11.98 51.92
C LEU A 12 -11.87 12.93 50.91
N VAL A 13 -10.55 12.78 50.72
CA VAL A 13 -9.80 13.36 49.61
C VAL A 13 -9.87 12.33 48.47
N SER A 14 -10.66 12.61 47.44
CA SER A 14 -10.61 11.84 46.19
C SER A 14 -9.41 12.30 45.37
N ALA A 15 -8.34 11.52 45.41
CA ALA A 15 -7.21 11.64 44.50
C ALA A 15 -7.64 11.17 43.10
N ILE A 16 -7.66 12.07 42.14
CA ILE A 16 -7.78 11.76 40.71
C ILE A 16 -6.42 11.20 40.27
N LEU A 17 -6.29 9.87 40.20
CA LEU A 17 -5.25 9.22 39.41
C LEU A 17 -5.65 9.36 37.94
N ILE A 18 -5.08 10.35 37.25
CA ILE A 18 -5.00 10.32 35.79
C ILE A 18 -4.02 9.18 35.47
N ALA A 19 -4.57 8.02 35.12
CA ALA A 19 -3.83 7.00 34.41
C ALA A 19 -3.38 7.62 33.09
N ALA A 20 -2.13 8.08 33.04
CA ALA A 20 -1.43 8.29 31.79
C ALA A 20 -1.32 6.91 31.14
N ALA A 21 -2.28 6.59 30.28
CA ALA A 21 -2.13 5.49 29.34
C ALA A 21 -0.81 5.77 28.58
N PRO A 22 0.09 4.79 28.47
CA PRO A 22 1.22 4.95 27.58
C PRO A 22 0.62 5.12 26.19
N VAL A 23 0.70 6.33 25.64
CA VAL A 23 0.69 6.56 24.21
C VAL A 23 1.88 5.78 23.70
N ARG A 24 1.65 4.53 23.31
CA ARG A 24 2.58 3.83 22.44
C ARG A 24 2.51 4.57 21.13
N ALA A 25 3.58 5.30 20.82
CA ALA A 25 3.93 5.51 19.45
C ALA A 25 4.04 4.10 18.82
N GLU A 26 3.10 3.73 17.94
CA GLU A 26 3.25 2.61 16.99
C GLU A 26 4.14 3.04 15.82
N ASP A 27 5.14 3.86 16.13
CA ASP A 27 6.06 4.42 15.16
C ASP A 27 7.36 3.61 15.31
N ILE A 28 7.81 3.01 14.21
CA ILE A 28 8.99 2.12 14.05
C ILE A 28 8.69 0.60 14.18
N ASP A 29 8.07 -0.02 13.18
CA ASP A 29 8.16 -1.50 13.01
C ASP A 29 8.87 -1.96 11.72
N LEU A 30 9.38 -1.00 10.92
CA LEU A 30 10.10 -1.33 9.70
C LEU A 30 11.63 -1.33 9.87
N TYR A 31 12.19 -0.43 10.70
CA TYR A 31 13.63 -0.43 10.99
C TYR A 31 14.10 -1.62 11.86
N ASN A 32 13.18 -2.35 12.49
CA ASN A 32 13.48 -3.61 13.16
C ASN A 32 13.36 -4.78 12.17
N GLY A 33 14.27 -4.90 11.19
CA GLY A 33 14.38 -6.12 10.38
C GLY A 33 14.88 -5.99 8.94
N VAL A 34 15.06 -4.79 8.40
CA VAL A 34 15.73 -4.61 7.10
C VAL A 34 17.22 -4.90 7.26
N SER A 35 17.69 -5.95 6.61
CA SER A 35 19.12 -6.28 6.53
C SER A 35 19.47 -6.60 5.08
N PRO A 36 20.61 -6.10 4.56
CA PRO A 36 21.14 -6.53 3.27
C PRO A 36 21.34 -8.05 3.17
N ASP A 37 21.47 -8.75 4.30
CA ASP A 37 21.64 -10.21 4.34
C ASP A 37 20.32 -10.99 4.13
N ASN A 38 19.16 -10.34 4.31
CA ASN A 38 17.84 -10.91 4.04
C ASN A 38 16.89 -9.78 3.56
N PRO A 39 17.09 -9.29 2.33
CA PRO A 39 16.38 -8.11 1.84
C PRO A 39 14.87 -8.37 1.75
N SER A 40 14.09 -7.41 2.23
CA SER A 40 12.62 -7.47 2.12
C SER A 40 12.17 -7.39 0.66
N ASN A 41 10.98 -7.88 0.33
CA ASN A 41 10.43 -7.84 -1.03
C ASN A 41 9.25 -6.88 -1.09
N VAL A 42 9.35 -5.83 -1.90
CA VAL A 42 8.35 -4.76 -2.01
C VAL A 42 7.78 -4.72 -3.43
N VAL A 43 6.48 -4.88 -3.57
CA VAL A 43 5.75 -4.57 -4.81
C VAL A 43 5.07 -3.21 -4.63
N ILE A 44 5.50 -2.22 -5.40
CA ILE A 44 4.77 -0.97 -5.55
C ILE A 44 3.69 -1.18 -6.61
N LEU A 45 2.43 -1.10 -6.21
CA LEU A 45 1.29 -1.10 -7.12
C LEU A 45 0.84 0.34 -7.38
N LEU A 46 0.93 0.81 -8.62
CA LEU A 46 0.55 2.17 -9.00
C LEU A 46 -0.83 2.22 -9.64
N ASP A 47 -1.62 3.20 -9.20
CA ASP A 47 -2.82 3.63 -9.88
C ASP A 47 -2.50 4.45 -11.14
N ASN A 48 -2.59 3.80 -12.30
CA ASN A 48 -2.48 4.39 -13.62
C ASN A 48 -3.85 4.58 -14.31
N SER A 49 -4.92 4.69 -13.52
CA SER A 49 -6.29 4.86 -14.02
C SER A 49 -6.60 6.25 -14.59
N ALA A 50 -7.86 6.49 -14.96
CA ALA A 50 -8.36 7.80 -15.34
C ALA A 50 -7.99 8.93 -14.36
N ALA A 51 -7.96 8.65 -13.04
CA ALA A 51 -7.60 9.64 -12.03
C ALA A 51 -6.15 10.13 -12.16
N ALA A 52 -5.24 9.32 -12.73
CA ALA A 52 -3.86 9.72 -13.00
C ALA A 52 -3.76 10.87 -14.02
N SER A 53 -4.77 11.04 -14.89
CA SER A 53 -4.83 12.13 -15.87
C SER A 53 -5.50 13.41 -15.38
N ALA A 54 -6.03 13.43 -14.15
CA ALA A 54 -6.60 14.65 -13.58
C ALA A 54 -5.51 15.71 -13.37
N SER A 55 -5.91 16.98 -13.46
CA SER A 55 -4.97 18.10 -13.33
C SER A 55 -4.40 18.21 -11.93
N ALA A 56 -3.08 18.38 -11.84
CA ALA A 56 -2.37 18.64 -10.60
C ALA A 56 -1.44 19.85 -10.78
N THR A 57 -1.24 20.60 -9.69
CA THR A 57 -0.22 21.65 -9.62
C THR A 57 0.78 21.26 -8.55
N PHE A 58 2.06 21.21 -8.91
CA PHE A 58 3.14 20.82 -8.02
C PHE A 58 4.48 21.32 -8.55
N ASN A 59 5.48 21.38 -7.68
CA ASN A 59 6.86 21.66 -8.06
C ASN A 59 7.67 20.36 -8.01
N CYS A 60 8.39 20.07 -9.07
CA CYS A 60 9.26 18.90 -9.14
C CYS A 60 10.72 19.31 -9.37
N PRO A 61 11.68 18.80 -8.57
CA PRO A 61 13.11 19.02 -8.84
C PRO A 61 13.62 18.23 -10.06
N TYR A 62 12.84 17.26 -10.55
CA TYR A 62 13.14 16.48 -11.74
C TYR A 62 12.24 16.86 -12.92
N LYS A 63 12.70 16.51 -14.12
CA LYS A 63 11.84 16.50 -15.31
C LYS A 63 10.91 15.30 -15.23
N VAL A 64 9.61 15.55 -15.24
CA VAL A 64 8.55 14.54 -15.34
C VAL A 64 7.85 14.64 -16.69
N ASN A 65 7.25 13.55 -17.15
CA ASN A 65 6.59 13.48 -18.46
C ASN A 65 5.23 14.17 -18.46
N ASP A 66 4.52 14.15 -17.32
CA ASP A 66 3.17 14.71 -17.19
C ASP A 66 3.09 15.83 -16.13
N PRO A 67 3.84 16.95 -16.27
CA PRO A 67 4.07 17.95 -15.22
C PRO A 67 2.82 18.72 -14.75
N LYS A 68 1.65 18.49 -15.36
CA LYS A 68 0.38 19.14 -15.03
C LYS A 68 -0.70 18.14 -14.61
N ALA A 69 -0.33 16.89 -14.39
CA ALA A 69 -1.26 15.82 -14.05
C ALA A 69 -0.83 15.07 -12.80
N ASN A 70 -1.80 14.40 -12.19
CA ASN A 70 -1.60 13.50 -11.06
C ASN A 70 -0.47 12.49 -11.28
N PHE A 71 -0.35 11.93 -12.48
CA PHE A 71 0.70 10.97 -12.80
C PHE A 71 2.10 11.58 -12.73
N GLY A 72 2.28 12.84 -13.14
CA GLY A 72 3.56 13.54 -12.98
C GLY A 72 3.89 13.85 -11.52
N TYR A 73 2.88 14.11 -10.68
CA TYR A 73 3.08 14.25 -9.23
C TYR A 73 3.63 12.94 -8.63
N MET A 74 3.02 11.81 -8.98
CA MET A 74 3.46 10.49 -8.53
C MET A 74 4.85 10.15 -9.06
N GLN A 75 5.10 10.37 -10.36
CA GLN A 75 6.43 10.20 -10.96
C GLN A 75 7.50 11.01 -10.21
N CYS A 76 7.19 12.26 -9.88
CA CYS A 76 8.11 13.12 -9.14
C CYS A 76 8.42 12.57 -7.75
N GLY A 77 7.40 12.17 -6.98
CA GLY A 77 7.60 11.65 -5.62
C GLY A 77 8.42 10.37 -5.62
N LEU A 78 8.15 9.46 -6.56
CA LEU A 78 8.93 8.23 -6.75
C LEU A 78 10.42 8.52 -7.03
N LEU A 79 10.73 9.53 -7.85
CA LEU A 79 12.11 9.93 -8.13
C LEU A 79 12.80 10.55 -6.91
N ILE A 80 12.09 11.36 -6.12
CA ILE A 80 12.58 11.89 -4.84
C ILE A 80 12.89 10.73 -3.87
N THR A 81 12.01 9.72 -3.80
CA THR A 81 12.21 8.54 -2.95
C THR A 81 13.45 7.75 -3.35
N LEU A 82 13.69 7.53 -4.66
CA LEU A 82 14.92 6.86 -5.11
C LEU A 82 16.18 7.63 -4.73
N ASP A 83 16.16 8.97 -4.79
CA ASP A 83 17.29 9.79 -4.33
C ASP A 83 17.52 9.67 -2.82
N ALA A 84 16.45 9.54 -2.02
CA ALA A 84 16.55 9.35 -0.59
C ALA A 84 17.08 7.96 -0.23
N ILE A 85 16.63 6.91 -0.93
CA ILE A 85 17.15 5.54 -0.78
C ILE A 85 18.64 5.50 -1.15
N ASP A 86 19.03 6.11 -2.28
CA ASP A 86 20.42 6.09 -2.77
C ASP A 86 21.42 6.74 -1.79
N LYS A 87 20.94 7.72 -1.01
CA LYS A 87 21.72 8.45 0.01
C LYS A 87 21.65 7.83 1.40
N SER A 88 20.85 6.78 1.59
CA SER A 88 20.65 6.14 2.88
C SER A 88 21.43 4.83 2.97
N ASP A 89 22.46 4.80 3.81
CA ASP A 89 23.21 3.57 4.09
C ASP A 89 22.34 2.46 4.71
N MET A 90 21.19 2.81 5.30
CA MET A 90 20.25 1.86 5.89
C MET A 90 19.31 1.22 4.86
N LEU A 91 18.93 1.96 3.81
CA LEU A 91 17.91 1.51 2.85
C LEU A 91 18.54 0.96 1.57
N LYS A 92 19.73 1.45 1.19
CA LYS A 92 20.42 1.01 -0.03
C LYS A 92 20.79 -0.46 0.05
N GLY A 93 20.24 -1.25 -0.88
CA GLY A 93 20.41 -2.70 -0.96
C GLY A 93 19.64 -3.51 0.09
N ALA A 94 18.91 -2.86 1.01
CA ALA A 94 18.22 -3.52 2.11
C ALA A 94 16.91 -4.21 1.71
N PHE A 95 16.42 -3.96 0.49
CA PHE A 95 15.20 -4.56 -0.03
C PHE A 95 15.24 -4.70 -1.55
N ASN A 96 14.37 -5.55 -2.07
CA ASN A 96 14.11 -5.73 -3.48
C ASN A 96 12.78 -5.07 -3.84
N MET A 97 12.70 -4.37 -4.96
CA MET A 97 11.52 -3.65 -5.40
C MET A 97 11.07 -4.12 -6.78
N GLY A 98 9.77 -4.34 -6.92
CA GLY A 98 9.07 -4.38 -8.21
C GLY A 98 8.05 -3.25 -8.30
N MET A 99 7.69 -2.91 -9.53
CA MET A 99 6.63 -1.99 -9.85
C MET A 99 5.59 -2.70 -10.72
N MET A 100 4.35 -2.68 -10.24
CA MET A 100 3.15 -3.17 -10.91
C MET A 100 2.19 -2.01 -11.16
N TYR A 101 1.36 -2.09 -12.19
CA TYR A 101 0.21 -1.20 -12.38
C TYR A 101 -0.97 -1.96 -12.99
N PHE A 102 -2.08 -1.29 -13.28
CA PHE A 102 -3.20 -1.91 -13.98
C PHE A 102 -2.89 -2.11 -15.47
N PRO A 103 -3.15 -3.30 -16.05
CA PRO A 103 -3.00 -3.53 -17.48
C PRO A 103 -4.17 -2.93 -18.28
N GLN A 104 -4.18 -3.15 -19.60
CA GLN A 104 -5.36 -2.89 -20.44
C GLN A 104 -6.43 -3.98 -20.32
N GLN A 105 -6.14 -5.06 -19.60
CA GLN A 105 -7.02 -6.23 -19.39
C GLN A 105 -7.20 -6.48 -17.89
N ASP A 106 -7.45 -7.73 -17.49
CA ASP A 106 -7.61 -8.12 -16.08
C ASP A 106 -6.26 -8.24 -15.35
N GLY A 107 -6.31 -8.14 -14.01
CA GLY A 107 -5.17 -8.40 -13.14
C GLY A 107 -4.30 -7.16 -12.90
N GLY A 108 -3.04 -7.43 -12.56
CA GLY A 108 -1.95 -6.47 -12.53
C GLY A 108 -0.91 -6.85 -13.58
N ILE A 109 -0.01 -5.93 -13.93
CA ILE A 109 1.15 -6.28 -14.75
C ILE A 109 2.39 -5.58 -14.22
N PHE A 110 3.48 -6.33 -14.12
CA PHE A 110 4.77 -5.77 -13.75
C PHE A 110 5.30 -4.88 -14.88
N LYS A 111 5.60 -3.63 -14.53
CA LYS A 111 6.43 -2.75 -15.34
C LYS A 111 7.91 -3.06 -15.13
N ALA A 112 8.27 -3.46 -13.91
CA ALA A 112 9.61 -3.85 -13.52
C ALA A 112 9.55 -4.88 -12.37
N PRO A 113 10.23 -6.03 -12.44
CA PRO A 113 10.95 -6.54 -13.62
C PRO A 113 10.01 -6.71 -14.82
N ASN A 114 10.51 -6.55 -16.04
CA ASN A 114 9.70 -6.66 -17.25
C ASN A 114 9.46 -8.15 -17.57
N PRO A 115 8.21 -8.64 -17.47
CA PRO A 115 7.89 -10.05 -17.69
C PRO A 115 8.25 -10.57 -19.09
N ALA A 116 8.37 -9.68 -20.08
CA ALA A 116 8.70 -10.06 -21.46
C ALA A 116 10.21 -10.33 -21.68
N THR A 117 11.08 -9.80 -20.81
CA THR A 117 12.53 -9.83 -21.02
C THR A 117 13.32 -10.32 -19.81
N GLU A 118 12.68 -10.41 -18.65
CA GLU A 118 13.29 -10.76 -17.37
C GLU A 118 12.50 -11.91 -16.73
N THR A 119 13.16 -12.71 -15.92
CA THR A 119 12.47 -13.74 -15.13
C THR A 119 11.80 -13.05 -13.95
N LEU A 120 10.48 -13.25 -13.82
CA LEU A 120 9.68 -12.73 -12.69
C LEU A 120 9.94 -13.47 -11.37
N ASP A 121 11.01 -14.27 -11.29
CA ASP A 121 11.41 -15.01 -10.08
C ASP A 121 12.18 -14.16 -9.08
N HIS A 122 12.54 -12.91 -9.43
CA HIS A 122 13.18 -11.98 -8.51
C HIS A 122 12.74 -10.53 -8.75
N LEU A 123 12.56 -9.80 -7.65
CA LEU A 123 12.45 -8.35 -7.64
C LEU A 123 13.84 -7.72 -7.80
N ILE A 124 13.91 -6.44 -8.18
CA ILE A 124 15.17 -5.74 -8.39
C ILE A 124 15.75 -5.33 -7.03
N ASN A 125 16.95 -5.79 -6.67
CA ASN A 125 17.62 -5.34 -5.44
C ASN A 125 17.91 -3.83 -5.50
N MET A 126 17.53 -3.05 -4.49
CA MET A 126 17.70 -1.59 -4.48
C MET A 126 19.12 -1.15 -4.08
N ASP A 127 20.14 -1.80 -4.63
CA ASP A 127 21.52 -1.33 -4.62
C ASP A 127 21.74 -0.21 -5.65
N THR A 128 22.99 0.25 -5.82
CA THR A 128 23.33 1.30 -6.80
C THR A 128 22.85 0.97 -8.22
N ALA A 129 22.96 -0.28 -8.65
CA ALA A 129 22.58 -0.69 -10.01
C ALA A 129 21.06 -0.77 -10.14
N GLY A 130 20.39 -1.41 -9.18
CA GLY A 130 18.93 -1.54 -9.20
C GLY A 130 18.20 -0.21 -9.01
N ILE A 131 18.74 0.72 -8.21
CA ILE A 131 18.25 2.11 -8.14
C ILE A 131 18.38 2.77 -9.51
N GLY A 132 19.50 2.56 -10.22
CA GLY A 132 19.67 3.04 -11.60
C GLY A 132 18.61 2.50 -12.55
N THR A 133 18.34 1.19 -12.49
CA THR A 133 17.29 0.53 -13.28
C THR A 133 15.90 1.09 -12.95
N MET A 134 15.52 1.14 -11.67
CA MET A 134 14.21 1.63 -11.24
C MET A 134 14.01 3.11 -11.56
N ARG A 135 15.08 3.91 -11.51
CA ARG A 135 15.05 5.30 -11.96
C ARG A 135 14.75 5.40 -13.46
N GLY A 136 15.32 4.51 -14.27
CA GLY A 136 14.99 4.38 -15.69
C GLY A 136 13.50 4.08 -15.91
N VAL A 137 12.94 3.15 -15.13
CA VAL A 137 11.51 2.80 -15.13
C VAL A 137 10.66 4.02 -14.78
N PHE A 138 10.96 4.70 -13.67
CA PHE A 138 10.19 5.87 -13.22
C PHE A 138 10.29 7.04 -14.19
N ASN A 139 11.46 7.31 -14.79
CA ASN A 139 11.62 8.34 -15.81
C ASN A 139 10.80 8.05 -17.09
N ALA A 140 10.50 6.79 -17.38
CA ALA A 140 9.74 6.39 -18.56
C ALA A 140 8.21 6.45 -18.36
N LEU A 141 7.71 6.56 -17.12
CA LEU A 141 6.28 6.61 -16.85
C LEU A 141 5.62 7.80 -17.56
N SER A 142 4.58 7.55 -18.34
CA SER A 142 3.78 8.58 -18.99
C SER A 142 2.32 8.17 -19.15
N LEU A 143 1.42 9.14 -19.06
CA LEU A 143 0.01 8.97 -19.44
C LEU A 143 -0.18 8.49 -20.89
N THR A 144 0.78 8.76 -21.78
CA THR A 144 0.70 8.34 -23.20
C THR A 144 0.78 6.83 -23.35
N THR A 145 1.59 6.19 -22.51
CA THR A 145 1.94 4.76 -22.64
C THR A 145 1.31 3.91 -21.55
N ASP A 146 1.20 4.46 -20.34
CA ASP A 146 0.90 3.68 -19.16
C ASP A 146 -0.52 3.90 -18.65
N LYS A 147 -1.26 4.90 -19.13
CA LYS A 147 -2.66 5.10 -18.71
C LYS A 147 -3.54 3.94 -19.19
N THR A 148 -4.41 3.48 -18.30
CA THR A 148 -5.46 2.52 -18.64
C THR A 148 -6.84 2.98 -18.15
N ASN A 149 -7.88 2.49 -18.81
CA ASN A 149 -9.27 2.56 -18.33
C ASN A 149 -9.78 1.18 -17.86
N SER A 150 -8.93 0.16 -17.88
CA SER A 150 -9.19 -1.21 -17.36
C SER A 150 -8.47 -1.38 -16.03
N ASN A 151 -8.93 -0.65 -15.03
CA ASN A 151 -8.23 -0.43 -13.77
C ASN A 151 -8.96 -1.13 -12.62
N GLN A 152 -8.52 -2.33 -12.26
CA GLN A 152 -9.23 -3.25 -11.38
C GLN A 152 -8.39 -3.54 -10.13
N LEU A 153 -8.68 -2.83 -9.02
CA LEU A 153 -7.82 -2.90 -7.83
C LEU A 153 -7.83 -4.29 -7.21
N ALA A 154 -9.00 -4.89 -7.02
CA ALA A 154 -9.09 -6.23 -6.41
C ALA A 154 -8.41 -7.29 -7.29
N HIS A 155 -8.42 -7.10 -8.62
CA HIS A 155 -7.72 -8.00 -9.54
C HIS A 155 -6.20 -7.81 -9.46
N ALA A 156 -5.71 -6.57 -9.35
CA ALA A 156 -4.28 -6.31 -9.13
C ALA A 156 -3.80 -6.82 -7.76
N MET A 157 -4.62 -6.74 -6.71
CA MET A 157 -4.27 -7.37 -5.42
C MET A 157 -4.20 -8.90 -5.57
N GLN A 158 -5.12 -9.51 -6.33
CA GLN A 158 -5.02 -10.94 -6.66
C GLN A 158 -3.73 -11.27 -7.45
N GLU A 159 -3.29 -10.39 -8.35
CA GLU A 159 -2.01 -10.50 -9.06
C GLU A 159 -0.84 -10.58 -8.10
N THR A 160 -0.79 -9.69 -7.10
CA THR A 160 0.28 -9.70 -6.10
C THR A 160 0.29 -11.00 -5.29
N TYR A 161 -0.90 -11.55 -4.97
CA TYR A 161 -1.00 -12.88 -4.38
C TYR A 161 -0.40 -13.96 -5.27
N ALA A 162 -0.72 -13.96 -6.56
CA ALA A 162 -0.19 -14.94 -7.50
C ALA A 162 1.34 -14.82 -7.65
N PHE A 163 1.86 -13.59 -7.69
CA PHE A 163 3.29 -13.30 -7.68
C PHE A 163 3.99 -13.92 -6.46
N TYR A 164 3.54 -13.58 -5.25
CA TYR A 164 4.19 -14.06 -4.02
C TYR A 164 4.04 -15.57 -3.81
N ASN A 165 2.96 -16.18 -4.32
CA ASN A 165 2.64 -17.59 -4.06
C ASN A 165 3.00 -18.57 -5.18
N GLY A 166 3.53 -18.07 -6.30
CA GLY A 166 3.89 -18.89 -7.45
C GLY A 166 2.67 -19.52 -8.12
N LYS A 167 1.75 -18.68 -8.56
CA LYS A 167 0.49 -19.08 -9.20
C LYS A 167 0.32 -18.43 -10.56
N THR A 168 -0.67 -18.94 -11.29
CA THR A 168 -1.25 -18.22 -12.41
C THR A 168 -2.38 -17.33 -11.89
N ASP A 169 -2.40 -16.09 -12.36
CA ASP A 169 -3.28 -15.01 -11.92
C ASP A 169 -4.47 -14.79 -12.88
N LEU A 170 -5.20 -13.69 -12.70
CA LEU A 170 -6.36 -13.30 -13.51
C LEU A 170 -6.06 -12.73 -14.90
N SER A 171 -4.91 -12.06 -15.08
CA SER A 171 -4.28 -11.69 -16.36
C SER A 171 -3.80 -12.91 -17.15
N GLY A 172 -3.55 -14.03 -16.47
CA GLY A 172 -3.07 -15.30 -17.07
C GLY A 172 -1.55 -15.42 -17.13
N THR A 173 -0.82 -14.49 -16.53
CA THR A 173 0.61 -14.56 -16.28
C THR A 173 0.92 -15.75 -15.36
N HIS A 174 2.06 -16.41 -15.56
CA HIS A 174 2.50 -17.43 -14.62
C HIS A 174 3.66 -16.90 -13.82
N TYR A 175 3.48 -16.83 -12.51
CA TYR A 175 4.53 -16.44 -11.59
C TYR A 175 5.22 -17.68 -11.02
N PRO A 176 6.55 -17.71 -11.02
CA PRO A 176 7.33 -18.80 -10.41
C PRO A 176 7.25 -18.78 -8.88
N GLY A 177 6.85 -17.66 -8.28
CA GLY A 177 6.87 -17.45 -6.83
C GLY A 177 8.20 -16.90 -6.36
N LEU A 178 8.27 -16.55 -5.07
CA LEU A 178 9.54 -16.19 -4.45
C LEU A 178 10.49 -17.41 -4.41
N SER A 179 11.77 -17.15 -4.66
CA SER A 179 12.81 -18.18 -4.52
C SER A 179 12.88 -18.73 -3.09
N ALA A 180 13.41 -19.94 -2.92
CA ALA A 180 13.54 -20.57 -1.59
C ALA A 180 14.35 -19.71 -0.59
N THR A 181 15.31 -18.93 -1.08
CA THR A 181 16.12 -17.99 -0.30
C THR A 181 15.35 -16.74 0.14
N GLN A 182 14.21 -16.44 -0.49
CA GLN A 182 13.36 -15.30 -0.19
C GLN A 182 12.12 -15.66 0.63
N LEU A 183 11.90 -16.95 0.94
CA LEU A 183 10.75 -17.38 1.74
C LEU A 183 10.76 -16.81 3.16
N CYS A 184 11.91 -16.45 3.72
CA CYS A 184 11.98 -15.84 5.05
C CYS A 184 12.07 -14.30 5.01
N ALA A 185 12.02 -13.70 3.82
CA ALA A 185 12.03 -12.25 3.68
C ALA A 185 10.64 -11.70 4.03
N ARG A 186 10.61 -10.49 4.59
CA ARG A 186 9.35 -9.76 4.76
C ARG A 186 8.84 -9.32 3.40
N ASN A 187 7.54 -9.42 3.19
CA ASN A 187 6.92 -9.08 1.91
C ASN A 187 5.92 -7.95 2.09
N PHE A 188 5.89 -7.04 1.13
CA PHE A 188 5.11 -5.82 1.19
C PHE A 188 4.44 -5.52 -0.14
N VAL A 189 3.19 -5.11 -0.08
CA VAL A 189 2.52 -4.41 -1.18
C VAL A 189 2.28 -2.98 -0.74
N ILE A 190 2.77 -2.02 -1.53
CA ILE A 190 2.48 -0.59 -1.31
C ILE A 190 1.62 -0.13 -2.49
N TYR A 191 0.34 0.12 -2.22
CA TYR A 191 -0.58 0.64 -3.22
C TYR A 191 -0.62 2.16 -3.16
N ILE A 192 -0.27 2.83 -4.26
CA ILE A 192 -0.30 4.29 -4.39
C ILE A 192 -1.44 4.69 -5.32
N THR A 193 -2.36 5.53 -4.82
CA THR A 193 -3.58 5.86 -5.55
C THR A 193 -4.00 7.32 -5.43
N PHE A 194 -4.91 7.74 -6.32
CA PHE A 194 -5.51 9.06 -6.32
C PHE A 194 -6.98 9.01 -5.87
N ALA A 195 -7.28 9.41 -4.64
CA ALA A 195 -8.65 9.62 -4.16
C ALA A 195 -9.09 11.07 -4.40
N THR A 196 -9.16 11.45 -5.68
CA THR A 196 -9.63 12.77 -6.10
C THR A 196 -11.14 12.74 -6.41
N VAL A 197 -11.71 13.81 -6.95
CA VAL A 197 -13.13 13.87 -7.42
C VAL A 197 -13.60 12.69 -8.31
N ASN A 198 -12.67 11.90 -8.82
CA ASN A 198 -12.94 10.70 -9.61
C ASN A 198 -13.49 9.56 -8.75
N GLN A 199 -14.07 8.54 -9.37
CA GLN A 199 -14.43 7.30 -8.67
C GLN A 199 -13.17 6.48 -8.36
N LYS A 200 -13.30 5.47 -7.49
CA LYS A 200 -12.27 4.42 -7.36
C LYS A 200 -11.97 3.76 -8.71
N PRO A 201 -10.86 3.02 -8.84
CA PRO A 201 -10.63 2.18 -9.99
C PRO A 201 -11.80 1.24 -10.33
N GLN A 202 -12.12 1.13 -11.62
CA GLN A 202 -13.29 0.39 -12.10
C GLN A 202 -13.06 -1.13 -12.05
N ASP A 203 -13.64 -1.78 -11.04
CA ASP A 203 -13.75 -3.24 -10.99
C ASP A 203 -15.08 -3.67 -11.64
N PRO A 204 -15.07 -4.48 -12.72
CA PRO A 204 -16.28 -4.83 -13.46
C PRO A 204 -17.18 -5.86 -12.75
N GLY A 205 -16.91 -6.22 -11.49
CA GLY A 205 -17.78 -7.08 -10.70
C GLY A 205 -17.06 -8.01 -9.72
N THR A 206 -17.62 -9.19 -9.51
CA THR A 206 -17.26 -10.14 -8.44
C THR A 206 -16.12 -11.11 -8.80
N ARG A 207 -15.42 -10.91 -9.93
CA ARG A 207 -14.42 -11.87 -10.43
C ARG A 207 -13.23 -12.06 -9.48
N ALA A 208 -12.66 -10.99 -8.93
CA ALA A 208 -11.67 -11.11 -7.85
C ALA A 208 -12.23 -11.82 -6.62
N GLY A 209 -13.52 -11.62 -6.31
CA GLY A 209 -14.21 -12.37 -5.25
C GLY A 209 -14.32 -13.87 -5.54
N TYR A 210 -14.62 -14.26 -6.78
CA TYR A 210 -14.62 -15.67 -7.20
C TYR A 210 -13.22 -16.29 -7.19
N ALA A 211 -12.21 -15.52 -7.57
CA ALA A 211 -10.82 -15.97 -7.45
C ALA A 211 -10.43 -16.20 -5.98
N LEU A 212 -10.88 -15.33 -5.07
CA LEU A 212 -10.65 -15.49 -3.63
C LEU A 212 -11.43 -16.69 -3.08
N GLN A 213 -12.70 -16.85 -3.47
CA GLN A 213 -13.52 -18.02 -3.16
C GLN A 213 -12.80 -19.32 -3.54
N SER A 214 -12.30 -19.41 -4.78
CA SER A 214 -11.59 -20.58 -5.27
C SER A 214 -10.29 -20.82 -4.50
N THR A 215 -9.56 -19.76 -4.15
CA THR A 215 -8.31 -19.82 -3.40
C THR A 215 -8.53 -20.33 -1.97
N LEU A 216 -9.63 -19.93 -1.34
CA LEU A 216 -10.02 -20.37 0.00
C LEU A 216 -10.77 -21.72 0.02
N GLY A 217 -11.08 -22.30 -1.15
CA GLY A 217 -11.86 -23.54 -1.25
C GLY A 217 -13.31 -23.39 -0.75
N LEU A 218 -13.90 -22.20 -0.87
CA LEU A 218 -15.24 -21.90 -0.38
C LEU A 218 -16.34 -22.24 -1.42
N ALA A 219 -17.51 -22.64 -0.93
CA ALA A 219 -18.68 -22.93 -1.78
C ALA A 219 -19.44 -21.67 -2.24
N THR A 220 -19.25 -20.55 -1.55
CA THR A 220 -19.88 -19.25 -1.86
C THR A 220 -18.83 -18.14 -1.77
N LEU A 221 -19.14 -16.97 -2.33
CA LEU A 221 -18.27 -15.80 -2.24
C LEU A 221 -17.97 -15.48 -0.77
N PRO A 222 -16.71 -15.12 -0.43
CA PRO A 222 -16.37 -14.74 0.93
C PRO A 222 -17.17 -13.48 1.33
N PRO A 223 -17.61 -13.39 2.59
CA PRO A 223 -18.35 -12.23 3.06
C PRO A 223 -17.47 -10.98 2.98
N GLN A 224 -18.09 -9.86 2.56
CA GLN A 224 -17.45 -8.55 2.55
C GLN A 224 -17.18 -8.06 3.97
N LEU A 225 -16.05 -7.40 4.14
CA LEU A 225 -15.59 -6.79 5.36
C LEU A 225 -16.37 -5.50 5.64
N GLU A 226 -16.60 -5.24 6.92
CA GLU A 226 -17.17 -3.98 7.34
C GLU A 226 -16.12 -2.88 7.21
N LEU A 227 -16.44 -1.85 6.43
CA LEU A 227 -15.56 -0.70 6.27
C LEU A 227 -15.47 0.10 7.58
N PRO A 228 -14.28 0.63 7.92
CA PRO A 228 -14.11 1.42 9.13
C PRO A 228 -14.87 2.74 9.05
N ALA A 229 -15.24 3.32 10.19
CA ALA A 229 -15.76 4.68 10.21
C ALA A 229 -14.74 5.67 9.61
N TRP A 230 -15.17 6.45 8.63
CA TRP A 230 -14.34 7.44 7.95
C TRP A 230 -15.12 8.71 7.66
N LYS A 231 -14.45 9.86 7.78
CA LYS A 231 -15.10 11.17 7.71
C LYS A 231 -15.75 11.36 6.34
N ASN A 232 -17.04 11.73 6.34
CA ASN A 232 -17.84 11.99 5.14
C ASN A 232 -18.01 10.79 4.18
N ALA A 233 -17.56 9.59 4.56
CA ALA A 233 -17.77 8.39 3.78
C ALA A 233 -19.13 7.74 4.10
N THR A 234 -19.69 7.07 3.11
CA THR A 234 -21.00 6.39 3.18
C THR A 234 -20.90 4.87 3.05
N GLY A 235 -19.69 4.33 2.83
CA GLY A 235 -19.48 2.91 2.57
C GLY A 235 -19.73 2.53 1.11
N LYS A 236 -19.64 3.47 0.17
CA LYS A 236 -19.98 3.27 -1.24
C LYS A 236 -19.23 2.11 -1.91
N TYR A 237 -18.03 1.80 -1.45
CA TYR A 237 -17.14 0.82 -2.07
C TYR A 237 -16.94 -0.45 -1.25
N LYS A 238 -17.90 -0.79 -0.37
CA LYS A 238 -17.85 -1.98 0.49
C LYS A 238 -17.93 -3.33 -0.24
N ASP A 239 -18.35 -3.32 -1.52
CA ASP A 239 -18.51 -4.53 -2.32
C ASP A 239 -17.25 -4.84 -3.17
N ASP A 240 -16.13 -4.17 -2.86
CA ASP A 240 -14.83 -4.32 -3.51
C ASP A 240 -13.94 -5.31 -2.74
N TYR A 241 -13.43 -6.33 -3.42
CA TYR A 241 -12.69 -7.42 -2.77
C TYR A 241 -11.22 -7.11 -2.40
N SER A 242 -10.77 -5.87 -2.59
CA SER A 242 -9.35 -5.51 -2.39
C SER A 242 -8.89 -5.64 -0.94
N ASP A 243 -9.73 -5.30 0.04
CA ASP A 243 -9.40 -5.46 1.45
C ASP A 243 -9.51 -6.91 1.95
N GLU A 244 -10.36 -7.75 1.35
CA GLU A 244 -10.30 -9.19 1.60
C GLU A 244 -9.05 -9.84 1.01
N TRP A 245 -8.60 -9.42 -0.18
CA TRP A 245 -7.34 -9.88 -0.74
C TRP A 245 -6.16 -9.46 0.14
N ALA A 246 -6.13 -8.21 0.62
CA ALA A 246 -5.12 -7.75 1.57
C ALA A 246 -5.16 -8.55 2.88
N ARG A 247 -6.35 -8.83 3.43
CA ARG A 247 -6.51 -9.69 4.61
C ARG A 247 -5.92 -11.08 4.41
N TYR A 248 -6.19 -11.67 3.25
CA TYR A 248 -5.75 -13.02 2.92
C TYR A 248 -4.24 -13.10 2.72
N LEU A 249 -3.66 -12.10 2.04
CA LEU A 249 -2.23 -11.91 1.87
C LEU A 249 -1.48 -11.76 3.20
N ASN A 250 -2.10 -11.11 4.18
CA ASN A 250 -1.56 -10.94 5.53
C ASN A 250 -1.73 -12.18 6.42
N HIS A 251 -2.68 -13.08 6.10
CA HIS A 251 -2.90 -14.32 6.85
C HIS A 251 -2.82 -15.53 5.92
N PRO A 252 -1.66 -15.75 5.27
CA PRO A 252 -1.51 -16.88 4.36
C PRO A 252 -1.54 -18.19 5.14
N VAL A 253 -1.82 -19.28 4.42
CA VAL A 253 -1.74 -20.64 4.98
C VAL A 253 -0.32 -20.96 5.47
N SER A 254 0.69 -20.36 4.85
CA SER A 254 2.10 -20.53 5.19
C SER A 254 2.69 -19.18 5.66
N PRO A 255 3.05 -19.02 6.95
CA PRO A 255 3.44 -17.73 7.53
C PRO A 255 4.67 -17.08 6.88
N ASP A 256 5.54 -17.87 6.27
CA ASP A 256 6.71 -17.43 5.49
C ASP A 256 6.33 -16.57 4.27
N ARG A 257 5.05 -16.60 3.86
CA ARG A 257 4.54 -15.84 2.71
C ARG A 257 3.66 -14.68 3.11
N GLN A 258 3.73 -14.25 4.36
CA GLN A 258 2.93 -13.12 4.84
C GLN A 258 3.33 -11.86 4.09
N VAL A 259 2.32 -11.14 3.60
CA VAL A 259 2.49 -9.88 2.86
C VAL A 259 1.73 -8.78 3.59
N ASN A 260 2.46 -7.75 4.03
CA ASN A 260 1.85 -6.57 4.64
C ASN A 260 1.43 -5.58 3.55
N THR A 261 0.22 -5.04 3.63
CA THR A 261 -0.29 -4.08 2.64
C THR A 261 -0.35 -2.68 3.22
N PHE A 262 0.35 -1.74 2.58
CA PHE A 262 0.27 -0.31 2.84
C PHE A 262 -0.52 0.38 1.74
N THR A 263 -1.23 1.45 2.09
CA THR A 263 -1.87 2.33 1.11
C THR A 263 -1.39 3.75 1.26
N ILE A 264 -1.05 4.38 0.13
CA ILE A 264 -0.71 5.80 0.06
C ILE A 264 -1.74 6.46 -0.84
N VAL A 265 -2.55 7.33 -0.25
CA VAL A 265 -3.71 7.94 -0.90
C VAL A 265 -3.42 9.42 -1.13
N ILE A 266 -3.24 9.81 -2.38
CA ILE A 266 -3.12 11.21 -2.80
C ILE A 266 -4.53 11.75 -2.99
N SER A 267 -4.99 12.59 -2.07
CA SER A 267 -6.39 12.99 -1.95
C SER A 267 -6.60 14.50 -2.12
N ASP A 268 -7.74 14.88 -2.72
CA ASP A 268 -8.27 16.25 -2.72
C ASP A 268 -9.45 16.43 -1.73
N GLY A 269 -9.74 15.40 -0.92
CA GLY A 269 -10.82 15.33 0.05
C GLY A 269 -12.22 15.10 -0.53
N LYS A 270 -12.35 14.86 -1.85
CA LYS A 270 -13.66 14.77 -2.52
C LYS A 270 -14.15 13.34 -2.75
N ASN A 271 -13.34 12.33 -2.46
CA ASN A 271 -13.75 10.93 -2.51
C ASN A 271 -13.44 10.20 -1.19
N PRO A 272 -14.14 10.57 -0.10
CA PRO A 272 -13.93 9.96 1.22
C PRO A 272 -14.30 8.47 1.25
N ASP A 273 -15.20 8.00 0.39
CA ASP A 273 -15.51 6.57 0.29
C ASP A 273 -14.33 5.76 -0.24
N TYR A 274 -13.53 6.31 -1.17
CA TYR A 274 -12.37 5.58 -1.66
C TYR A 274 -11.22 5.61 -0.65
N GLU A 275 -11.01 6.74 0.03
CA GLU A 275 -10.11 6.79 1.19
C GLU A 275 -10.49 5.74 2.25
N GLN A 276 -11.79 5.61 2.56
CA GLN A 276 -12.30 4.63 3.52
C GLN A 276 -11.93 3.19 3.11
N LEU A 277 -12.09 2.83 1.84
CA LEU A 277 -11.68 1.52 1.33
C LEU A 277 -10.16 1.32 1.48
N MET A 278 -9.35 2.33 1.16
CA MET A 278 -7.87 2.24 1.31
C MET A 278 -7.43 2.08 2.75
N VAL A 279 -8.14 2.71 3.68
CA VAL A 279 -7.94 2.55 5.13
C VAL A 279 -8.35 1.15 5.58
N SER A 280 -9.45 0.60 5.05
CA SER A 280 -9.83 -0.80 5.29
C SER A 280 -8.73 -1.74 4.78
N MET A 281 -8.32 -1.59 3.52
CA MET A 281 -7.33 -2.44 2.86
C MET A 281 -6.01 -2.48 3.62
N ALA A 282 -5.47 -1.33 4.03
CA ALA A 282 -4.23 -1.29 4.81
C ALA A 282 -4.37 -1.98 6.17
N ARG A 283 -5.46 -1.70 6.91
CA ARG A 283 -5.71 -2.30 8.23
C ARG A 283 -5.82 -3.81 8.16
N GLN A 284 -6.57 -4.31 7.18
CA GLN A 284 -6.77 -5.75 6.98
C GLN A 284 -5.48 -6.42 6.51
N GLY A 285 -4.71 -5.72 5.68
CA GLY A 285 -3.39 -6.13 5.23
C GLY A 285 -2.26 -5.97 6.25
N GLY A 286 -2.52 -5.54 7.49
CA GLY A 286 -1.50 -5.44 8.54
C GLY A 286 -0.47 -4.32 8.33
N GLY A 287 -0.81 -3.32 7.51
CA GLY A 287 -0.01 -2.12 7.31
C GLY A 287 -0.77 -0.85 7.68
N GLU A 288 -0.29 0.29 7.18
CA GLU A 288 -0.84 1.61 7.45
C GLU A 288 -1.37 2.27 6.17
N ALA A 289 -2.45 3.05 6.33
CA ALA A 289 -2.95 3.95 5.30
C ALA A 289 -2.43 5.38 5.56
N ILE A 290 -1.72 5.95 4.60
CA ILE A 290 -1.21 7.31 4.65
C ILE A 290 -1.97 8.16 3.64
N VAL A 291 -2.69 9.18 4.11
CA VAL A 291 -3.45 10.10 3.24
C VAL A 291 -2.67 11.40 3.10
N ILE A 292 -2.32 11.72 1.86
CA ILE A 292 -1.61 12.93 1.46
C ILE A 292 -2.61 13.94 0.93
N ASP A 293 -2.61 15.14 1.50
CA ASP A 293 -3.42 16.25 1.00
C ASP A 293 -2.77 16.88 -0.23
N GLN A 294 -3.30 16.55 -1.41
CA GLN A 294 -2.81 17.03 -2.70
C GLN A 294 -2.95 18.55 -2.86
N SER A 295 -3.89 19.20 -2.14
CA SER A 295 -4.09 20.65 -2.25
C SER A 295 -2.88 21.46 -1.75
N LYS A 296 -1.98 20.83 -0.99
CA LYS A 296 -0.73 21.43 -0.52
C LYS A 296 0.37 21.48 -1.58
N ALA A 297 0.19 20.79 -2.72
CA ALA A 297 1.18 20.74 -3.82
C ALA A 297 2.58 20.28 -3.40
N ASP A 298 2.67 19.53 -2.29
CA ASP A 298 3.92 19.08 -1.68
C ASP A 298 4.25 17.64 -2.08
N VAL A 299 5.06 17.49 -3.14
CA VAL A 299 5.48 16.18 -3.62
C VAL A 299 6.36 15.43 -2.60
N SER A 300 7.05 16.13 -1.69
CA SER A 300 7.89 15.47 -0.69
C SER A 300 7.06 14.62 0.27
N ALA A 301 5.78 14.96 0.51
CA ALA A 301 4.87 14.15 1.29
C ALA A 301 4.66 12.72 0.71
N LEU A 302 4.74 12.55 -0.62
CA LEU A 302 4.72 11.21 -1.22
C LEU A 302 6.02 10.45 -0.94
N SER A 303 7.16 11.13 -1.00
CA SER A 303 8.43 10.51 -0.66
C SER A 303 8.48 10.11 0.81
N ASP A 304 8.04 10.98 1.71
CA ASP A 304 8.02 10.71 3.15
C ASP A 304 7.08 9.53 3.47
N ALA A 305 5.91 9.48 2.82
CA ALA A 305 4.98 8.36 2.95
C ALA A 305 5.59 7.03 2.47
N LEU A 306 6.31 7.05 1.35
CA LEU A 306 7.00 5.87 0.83
C LEU A 306 8.13 5.42 1.75
N LEU A 307 8.98 6.34 2.21
CA LEU A 307 10.08 6.03 3.12
C LEU A 307 9.59 5.51 4.48
N ARG A 308 8.39 5.90 4.91
CA ARG A 308 7.76 5.35 6.12
C ARG A 308 7.25 3.92 5.92
N ALA A 309 6.89 3.56 4.69
CA ALA A 309 6.41 2.23 4.31
C ALA A 309 7.54 1.28 3.84
N LEU A 310 8.79 1.75 3.77
CA LEU A 310 10.01 1.01 3.37
C LEU A 310 10.99 0.78 4.53
#